data_AF-A0A2G2VAD1-F1
#
_entry.id   AF-A0A2G2VAD1-F1
#
_cell.length_a   1.000
_cell.length_b   1.000
_cell.length_c   1.000
_cell.angle_alpha   90.00
_cell.angle_beta   90.00
_cell.angle_gamma   90.00
#
_symmetry.space_group_name_H-M   'P 1'
#
loop_
_entity.id
_entity.type
_entity.pdbx_description
1 polymer ?
#
loop_
_entity_poly.entity_id
_entity_poly.type
_entity_poly.pdbx_seq_one_letter_code
_entity_poly.pdbx_strand_id
1 'polypeptide(L)'
;MGEVYKVGDSAGWSSTGHFDYKSWTGSKTFRVGDSIAFEYKKHLDNVVRVTHKNFNACNATTTYVTFNSGNDTFVIRKPGHFYFISSVGLQSVEA
;
A
#
# COMPACT_ATOMS: atom_id res chain seq x y z
N MET A 1 -16.78 13.02 -5.61
CA MET A 1 -16.31 11.64 -5.87
C MET A 1 -14.82 11.64 -5.54
N GLY A 2 -14.32 10.69 -4.75
CA GLY A 2 -12.90 10.65 -4.39
C GLY A 2 -12.02 10.15 -5.54
N GLU A 3 -10.73 10.48 -5.50
CA GLU A 3 -9.77 10.02 -6.50
C GLU A 3 -9.30 8.59 -6.20
N VAL A 4 -8.90 7.85 -7.24
CA VAL A 4 -8.35 6.50 -7.11
C VAL A 4 -6.87 6.54 -7.49
N TYR A 5 -6.00 6.34 -6.51
CA TYR A 5 -4.56 6.29 -6.69
C TYR A 5 -4.11 4.84 -6.86
N LYS A 6 -3.63 4.50 -8.06
CA LYS A 6 -3.03 3.20 -8.33
C LYS A 6 -1.59 3.20 -7.82
N VAL A 7 -1.30 2.37 -6.84
CA VAL A 7 0.03 2.31 -6.23
C VAL A 7 1.06 1.88 -7.27
N GLY A 8 2.08 2.73 -7.48
CA GLY A 8 3.09 2.51 -8.51
C GLY A 8 2.67 2.88 -9.93
N ASP A 9 1.51 3.51 -10.12
CA ASP A 9 0.94 3.87 -11.42
C ASP A 9 0.95 2.67 -12.38
N SER A 10 1.72 2.71 -13.48
CA SER A 10 1.84 1.60 -14.43
C SER A 10 2.75 0.45 -13.95
N ALA A 11 3.59 0.68 -12.95
CA ALA A 11 4.47 -0.35 -12.39
C ALA A 11 3.71 -1.30 -11.43
N GLY A 12 2.62 -0.81 -10.83
CA GLY A 12 1.82 -1.57 -9.87
C GLY A 12 2.53 -1.83 -8.54
N TRP A 13 1.98 -2.77 -7.76
CA TRP A 13 2.54 -3.22 -6.50
C TRP A 13 3.37 -4.50 -6.69
N SER A 14 4.67 -4.46 -6.40
CA SER A 14 5.55 -5.62 -6.61
C SER A 14 6.81 -5.62 -5.73
N SER A 15 7.00 -6.72 -5.01
CA SER A 15 8.09 -6.91 -4.03
C SER A 15 9.40 -7.31 -4.68
N THR A 16 9.35 -7.69 -5.95
CA THR A 16 10.51 -8.08 -6.76
C THR A 16 10.98 -6.95 -7.69
N GLY A 17 10.30 -5.79 -7.68
CA GLY A 17 10.67 -4.61 -8.47
C GLY A 17 11.46 -3.56 -7.69
N HIS A 18 12.19 -2.71 -8.40
CA HIS A 18 12.92 -1.57 -7.83
C HIS A 18 12.13 -0.25 -7.95
N PHE A 19 10.81 -0.30 -7.73
CA PHE A 19 9.99 0.90 -7.82
C PHE A 19 10.09 1.72 -6.52
N ASP A 20 10.33 3.03 -6.65
CA ASP A 20 10.41 3.93 -5.51
C ASP A 20 9.01 4.42 -5.08
N TYR A 21 8.37 3.63 -4.23
CA TYR A 21 7.07 3.97 -3.66
C TYR A 21 7.09 5.23 -2.79
N LYS A 22 8.25 5.60 -2.22
CA LYS A 22 8.39 6.81 -1.40
C LYS A 22 8.34 8.07 -2.27
N SER A 23 9.03 8.05 -3.40
CA SER A 23 8.95 9.14 -4.38
C SER A 23 7.54 9.22 -4.99
N TRP A 24 6.90 8.07 -5.26
CA TRP A 24 5.52 8.05 -5.74
C TRP A 24 4.55 8.69 -4.74
N THR A 25 4.57 8.30 -3.46
CA THR A 25 3.69 8.90 -2.44
C THR A 25 3.98 10.39 -2.23
N GLY A 26 5.25 10.79 -2.24
CA GLY A 26 5.65 12.20 -2.14
C GLY A 26 5.13 13.08 -3.29
N SER A 27 4.73 12.48 -4.41
CA SER A 27 4.12 13.18 -5.55
C SER A 27 2.59 13.31 -5.49
N LYS A 28 1.93 12.67 -4.50
CA LYS A 28 0.47 12.62 -4.39
C LYS A 28 -0.03 13.40 -3.18
N THR A 29 -1.33 13.73 -3.18
CA THR A 29 -2.00 14.34 -2.03
C THR A 29 -3.28 13.58 -1.74
N PHE A 30 -3.21 12.69 -0.75
CA PHE A 30 -4.35 11.87 -0.35
C PHE A 30 -5.34 12.66 0.52
N ARG A 31 -6.64 12.47 0.29
CA ARG A 31 -7.72 13.12 1.02
C ARG A 31 -8.75 12.11 1.50
N VAL A 32 -9.52 12.51 2.50
CA VAL A 32 -10.67 11.72 2.95
C VAL A 32 -11.67 11.59 1.79
N GLY A 33 -12.07 10.35 1.52
CA GLY A 33 -12.91 9.98 0.38
C GLY A 33 -12.13 9.34 -0.77
N ASP A 34 -10.81 9.53 -0.84
CA ASP A 34 -9.97 8.92 -1.87
C ASP A 34 -9.75 7.43 -1.61
N SER A 35 -9.31 6.73 -2.64
CA SER A 35 -9.03 5.30 -2.63
C SER A 35 -7.61 5.01 -3.08
N ILE A 36 -6.99 4.04 -2.44
CA ILE A 36 -5.67 3.52 -2.77
C ILE A 36 -5.88 2.12 -3.34
N ALA A 37 -5.54 1.93 -4.61
CA ALA A 37 -5.72 0.69 -5.34
C ALA A 37 -4.38 -0.03 -5.50
N PHE A 38 -4.35 -1.29 -5.10
CA PHE A 38 -3.20 -2.18 -5.17
C PHE A 38 -3.45 -3.25 -6.22
N GLU A 39 -2.75 -3.15 -7.35
CA GLU A 39 -2.78 -4.14 -8.43
C GLU A 39 -1.47 -4.94 -8.42
N TYR A 40 -1.56 -6.25 -8.26
CA TYR A 40 -0.40 -7.15 -8.15
C TYR A 40 -0.74 -8.60 -8.50
N LYS A 41 0.29 -9.40 -8.78
CA LYS A 41 0.15 -10.85 -8.97
C LYS A 41 -0.05 -11.51 -7.61
N LYS A 42 -1.29 -11.86 -7.26
CA LYS A 42 -1.67 -12.45 -5.94
C LYS A 42 -0.88 -13.70 -5.49
N HIS A 43 -0.23 -14.39 -6.42
CA HIS A 43 0.62 -15.55 -6.11
C HIS A 43 2.06 -15.18 -5.74
N LEU A 44 2.46 -13.92 -5.99
CA LEU A 44 3.80 -13.39 -5.76
C LEU A 44 3.82 -12.32 -4.67
N ASP A 45 2.66 -11.72 -4.35
CA ASP A 45 2.60 -10.60 -3.42
C ASP A 45 1.28 -10.54 -2.65
N ASN A 46 1.26 -9.68 -1.65
CA ASN A 46 0.10 -9.28 -0.89
C ASN A 46 0.25 -7.84 -0.37
N VAL A 47 -0.81 -7.34 0.26
CA VAL A 47 -0.80 -6.02 0.89
C VAL A 47 -1.24 -6.17 2.33
N VAL A 48 -0.42 -5.66 3.24
CA VAL A 48 -0.66 -5.76 4.68
C VAL A 48 -0.75 -4.36 5.26
N ARG A 49 -1.90 -3.99 5.84
CA ARG A 49 -2.03 -2.74 6.57
C ARG A 49 -1.48 -2.91 7.98
N VAL A 50 -0.53 -2.07 8.35
CA VAL A 50 0.21 -2.17 9.62
C VAL A 50 0.19 -0.85 10.40
N THR A 51 0.71 -0.89 11.62
CA THR A 51 1.00 0.32 12.40
C THR A 51 2.29 0.98 11.90
N HIS A 52 2.50 2.25 12.22
CA HIS A 52 3.77 2.94 11.93
C HIS A 52 5.00 2.19 12.50
N LYS A 53 4.88 1.66 13.73
CA LYS A 53 5.95 0.85 14.35
C LYS A 53 6.29 -0.38 13.51
N ASN A 54 5.28 -1.08 13.03
CA ASN A 54 5.46 -2.30 12.25
C ASN A 54 5.93 -2.00 10.82
N PHE A 55 5.51 -0.87 10.25
CA PHE A 55 6.05 -0.37 8.98
C PHE A 55 7.56 -0.13 9.07
N ASN A 56 8.03 0.60 10.08
CA ASN A 56 9.45 0.87 10.28
C ASN A 56 10.29 -0.39 10.55
N ALA A 57 9.67 -1.42 11.11
CA ALA A 57 10.31 -2.69 11.40
C ALA A 57 10.14 -3.73 10.27
N CYS A 58 9.46 -3.39 9.16
CA CYS A 58 9.06 -4.33 8.11
C CYS A 58 8.35 -5.58 8.67
N ASN A 59 7.50 -5.40 9.69
CA ASN A 59 6.88 -6.49 10.43
C ASN A 59 5.41 -6.72 10.03
N ALA A 60 5.14 -7.85 9.38
CA ALA A 60 3.80 -8.27 8.95
C ALA A 60 3.06 -9.21 9.92
N THR A 61 3.52 -9.40 11.16
CA THR A 61 2.89 -10.36 12.11
C THR A 61 1.70 -9.78 12.87
N THR A 62 1.72 -8.50 13.26
CA THR A 62 0.58 -7.83 13.89
C THR A 62 -0.02 -6.84 12.90
N THR A 63 -1.11 -7.25 12.25
CA THR A 63 -1.69 -6.54 11.13
C THR A 63 -3.09 -6.06 11.50
N TYR A 64 -3.52 -4.97 10.85
CA TYR A 64 -4.91 -4.58 10.91
C TYR A 64 -5.76 -5.37 9.92
N VAL A 65 -5.20 -5.60 8.73
CA VAL A 65 -5.85 -6.34 7.66
C VAL A 65 -4.78 -6.81 6.68
N THR A 66 -5.03 -7.95 6.05
CA THR A 66 -4.23 -8.48 4.95
C THR A 66 -5.14 -8.65 3.73
N PHE A 67 -4.69 -8.12 2.60
CA PHE A 67 -5.34 -8.22 1.31
C PHE A 67 -4.55 -9.15 0.40
N ASN A 68 -5.27 -10.04 -0.30
CA ASN A 68 -4.67 -11.13 -1.08
C ASN A 68 -5.40 -11.37 -2.42
N SER A 69 -6.23 -10.43 -2.90
CA SER A 69 -7.00 -10.64 -4.13
C SER A 69 -6.18 -10.34 -5.38
N GLY A 70 -5.18 -9.47 -5.27
CA GLY A 70 -4.36 -8.98 -6.39
C GLY A 70 -4.95 -7.73 -7.06
N ASN A 71 -6.13 -7.29 -6.63
CA ASN A 71 -6.75 -6.03 -7.02
C ASN A 71 -7.56 -5.50 -5.82
N ASP A 72 -6.84 -4.97 -4.84
CA ASP A 72 -7.39 -4.59 -3.55
C ASP A 72 -7.48 -3.08 -3.42
N THR A 73 -8.58 -2.58 -2.86
CA THR A 73 -8.80 -1.14 -2.72
C THR A 73 -9.03 -0.76 -1.26
N PHE A 74 -8.30 0.24 -0.79
CA PHE A 74 -8.47 0.84 0.52
C PHE A 74 -9.05 2.25 0.41
N VAL A 75 -10.17 2.52 1.07
CA VAL A 75 -10.80 3.85 1.09
C VAL A 75 -10.37 4.63 2.33
N ILE A 76 -9.89 5.85 2.14
CA ILE A 76 -9.49 6.77 3.20
C ILE A 76 -10.75 7.37 3.83
N ARG A 77 -11.19 6.80 4.95
CA ARG A 77 -12.43 7.24 5.62
C ARG A 77 -12.21 8.30 6.70
N LYS A 78 -10.97 8.49 7.13
CA LYS A 78 -10.60 9.42 8.22
C LYS A 78 -9.21 10.00 7.93
N PRO A 79 -8.93 11.24 8.38
CA PRO A 79 -7.60 11.80 8.32
C PRO A 79 -6.60 10.95 9.13
N GLY A 80 -5.37 10.86 8.64
CA GLY A 80 -4.28 10.14 9.29
C GLY A 80 -3.35 9.47 8.29
N HIS A 81 -2.29 8.86 8.79
CA HIS A 81 -1.33 8.11 8.00
C HIS A 81 -1.72 6.63 7.96
N PHE A 82 -1.67 6.04 6.78
CA PHE A 82 -1.95 4.64 6.52
C PHE A 82 -0.71 3.97 5.94
N TYR A 83 -0.26 2.92 6.62
CA TYR A 83 0.98 2.23 6.30
C TYR A 83 0.69 0.85 5.74
N PHE A 84 1.28 0.55 4.59
CA PHE A 84 1.11 -0.72 3.90
C PHE A 84 2.48 -1.32 3.56
N ILE A 85 2.61 -2.63 3.74
CA ILE A 85 3.81 -3.40 3.43
C ILE A 85 3.44 -4.66 2.66
N SER A 86 4.42 -5.25 1.98
CA SER A 86 4.32 -6.63 1.51
C SER A 86 4.84 -7.56 2.62
N SER A 87 4.19 -8.71 2.84
CA SER A 87 4.77 -9.74 3.72
C SER A 87 5.70 -10.70 2.97
N VAL A 88 5.79 -10.59 1.64
CA VAL A 88 6.61 -11.45 0.79
C VAL A 88 8.00 -10.84 0.54
N GLY A 89 8.12 -9.51 0.49
CA GLY A 89 9.40 -8.83 0.32
C GLY A 89 9.46 -7.41 0.89
N LEU A 90 10.64 -6.78 0.79
CA LEU A 90 11.02 -5.53 1.46
C LEU A 90 10.49 -4.27 0.73
N GLN A 91 9.18 -4.14 0.57
CA GLN A 91 8.56 -2.92 0.04
C GLN A 91 7.48 -2.37 0.96
N SER A 92 7.28 -1.05 0.88
CA SER A 92 6.31 -0.35 1.72
C SER A 92 5.82 0.94 1.08
N VAL A 93 4.59 1.34 1.42
CA VAL A 93 3.96 2.60 0.98
C VAL A 93 3.21 3.26 2.14
N GLU A 94 3.33 4.58 2.25
CA GLU A 94 2.68 5.41 3.27
C GLU A 94 1.77 6.43 2.58
N ALA A 95 0.48 6.42 2.92
CA ALA A 95 -0.54 7.28 2.33
C ALA A 95 -1.28 8.10 3.39
#